data_AF-A0A961Q2T3-F1
#
_entry.id   AF-A0A961Q2T3-F1
#
_cell.length_a   1.000
_cell.length_b   1.000
_cell.length_c   1.000
_cell.angle_alpha   90.00
_cell.angle_beta   90.00
_cell.angle_gamma   90.00
#
_symmetry.space_group_name_H-M   'P 1'
#
loop_
_entity.id
_entity.type
_entity.pdbx_description
1 polymer ?
#
loop_
_entity_poly.entity_id
_entity_poly.type
_entity_poly.pdbx_seq_one_letter_code
_entity_poly.pdbx_strand_id
1 'polypeptide(L)'
;PVQKSAEEGLPLRYEVSRLDQVEDKDAFLAEHGAKFRAVVGGAVPASLMDRLPNLEIVINPGVGYDGVDVEAARARNIRVTNTPDVLNDAMAEMTVGMMLALARRIPQADRFVRDGSWSSGGFAKQGTFPLQHDLRGKTVGILGLGRIGKQIATVCQALKMRVVYFGRHRQVREPHIYY
;
A
#
# COMPACT_ATOMS: atom_id res chain seq x y z
N PRO A 1 -1.86 10.52 -10.96
CA PRO A 1 -1.59 9.60 -12.09
C PRO A 1 -2.07 8.17 -11.78
N VAL A 2 -2.82 7.57 -12.70
CA VAL A 2 -3.29 6.17 -12.61
C VAL A 2 -2.23 5.22 -13.20
N GLN A 3 -2.36 3.90 -13.01
CA GLN A 3 -1.44 2.94 -13.62
C GLN A 3 -1.47 3.02 -15.15
N LYS A 4 -0.32 2.82 -15.79
CA LYS A 4 -0.15 2.83 -17.27
C LYS A 4 -1.18 1.97 -18.00
N SER A 5 -1.49 0.78 -17.49
CA SER A 5 -2.50 -0.11 -18.06
C SER A 5 -3.91 0.50 -18.10
N ALA A 6 -4.27 1.32 -17.11
CA ALA A 6 -5.52 2.07 -17.10
C ALA A 6 -5.47 3.27 -18.05
N GLU A 7 -4.33 3.96 -18.14
CA GLU A 7 -4.12 5.07 -19.08
C GLU A 7 -4.27 4.62 -20.54
N GLU A 8 -3.79 3.42 -20.86
CA GLU A 8 -3.89 2.83 -22.20
C GLU A 8 -5.24 2.15 -22.44
N GLY A 9 -5.81 1.50 -21.41
CA GLY A 9 -7.01 0.69 -21.55
C GLY A 9 -8.34 1.46 -21.54
N LEU A 10 -8.44 2.54 -20.76
CA LEU A 10 -9.69 3.31 -20.66
C LEU A 10 -10.08 4.03 -21.97
N PRO A 11 -9.16 4.70 -22.70
CA PRO A 11 -9.49 5.36 -23.97
C PRO A 11 -10.00 4.43 -25.06
N LEU A 12 -9.74 3.11 -24.95
CA LEU A 12 -10.27 2.12 -25.90
C LEU A 12 -11.78 1.92 -25.78
N ARG A 13 -12.40 2.36 -24.68
CA ARG A 13 -13.83 2.12 -24.39
C ARG A 13 -14.60 3.36 -23.96
N TYR A 14 -13.90 4.41 -23.54
CA TYR A 14 -14.50 5.62 -22.99
C TYR A 14 -13.81 6.87 -23.53
N GLU A 15 -14.54 7.98 -23.55
CA GLU A 15 -13.94 9.30 -23.68
C GLU A 15 -13.28 9.67 -22.35
N VAL A 16 -11.96 9.90 -22.36
CA VAL A 16 -11.17 10.12 -21.15
C VAL A 16 -10.54 11.50 -21.18
N SER A 17 -10.73 12.26 -20.11
CA SER A 17 -10.01 13.53 -19.89
C SER A 17 -9.07 13.42 -18.70
N ARG A 18 -7.88 14.02 -18.83
CA ARG A 18 -6.80 14.00 -17.83
C ARG A 18 -6.79 15.27 -17.01
N LEU A 19 -7.55 15.29 -15.91
CA LEU A 19 -7.62 16.46 -15.03
C LEU A 19 -6.25 16.84 -14.44
N ASP A 20 -5.33 15.89 -14.30
CA ASP A 20 -3.95 16.13 -13.85
C ASP A 20 -3.07 16.86 -14.87
N GLN A 21 -3.51 16.94 -16.14
CA GLN A 21 -2.82 17.66 -17.22
C GLN A 21 -3.50 18.99 -17.57
N VAL A 22 -4.61 19.32 -16.90
CA VAL A 22 -5.30 20.60 -17.06
C VAL A 22 -4.67 21.63 -16.13
N GLU A 23 -4.26 22.78 -16.68
CA GLU A 23 -3.72 23.91 -15.91
C GLU A 23 -4.80 24.54 -15.02
N ASP A 24 -5.89 25.04 -15.63
CA ASP A 24 -7.04 25.59 -14.90
C ASP A 24 -8.14 24.53 -14.75
N LYS A 25 -8.02 23.74 -13.68
CA LYS A 25 -8.98 22.68 -13.34
C LYS A 25 -10.36 23.23 -13.05
N ASP A 26 -10.45 24.43 -12.48
CA ASP A 26 -11.73 25.03 -12.13
C ASP A 26 -12.49 25.48 -13.36
N ALA A 27 -11.84 26.16 -14.30
CA ALA A 27 -12.48 26.51 -15.57
C ALA A 27 -12.93 25.26 -16.34
N PHE A 28 -12.05 24.25 -16.44
CA PHE A 28 -12.34 22.99 -17.13
C PHE A 28 -13.54 22.25 -16.51
N LEU A 29 -13.59 22.14 -15.18
CA LEU A 29 -14.70 21.47 -14.50
C LEU A 29 -16.00 22.29 -14.57
N ALA A 30 -15.94 23.63 -14.62
CA ALA A 30 -17.12 24.45 -14.85
C ALA A 30 -17.70 24.21 -16.25
N GLU A 31 -16.83 24.13 -17.27
CA GLU A 31 -17.26 23.97 -18.66
C GLU A 31 -17.70 22.54 -19.00
N HIS A 32 -17.02 21.54 -18.44
CA HIS A 32 -17.18 20.14 -18.86
C HIS A 32 -17.70 19.21 -17.79
N GLY A 33 -17.84 19.66 -16.54
CA GLY A 33 -18.16 18.80 -15.39
C GLY A 33 -19.41 17.94 -15.57
N ALA A 34 -20.45 18.47 -16.22
CA ALA A 34 -21.67 17.74 -16.51
C ALA A 34 -21.51 16.56 -17.50
N LYS A 35 -20.40 16.48 -18.25
CA LYS A 35 -20.14 15.37 -19.19
C LYS A 35 -19.63 14.12 -18.49
N PHE A 36 -19.01 14.25 -17.31
CA PHE A 36 -18.35 13.12 -16.65
C PHE A 36 -19.31 12.34 -15.77
N ARG A 37 -19.41 11.03 -16.05
CA ARG A 37 -20.20 10.07 -15.26
C ARG A 37 -19.34 9.20 -14.35
N ALA A 38 -18.02 9.22 -14.53
CA ALA A 38 -17.08 8.42 -13.74
C ALA A 38 -15.80 9.21 -13.45
N VAL A 39 -15.22 8.98 -12.27
CA VAL A 39 -13.89 9.46 -11.88
C VAL A 39 -13.02 8.27 -11.52
N VAL A 40 -11.80 8.21 -12.06
CA VAL A 40 -10.78 7.23 -11.67
C VAL A 40 -9.67 7.97 -10.93
N GLY A 41 -9.52 7.72 -9.63
CA GLY A 41 -8.54 8.42 -8.80
C GLY A 41 -8.73 8.19 -7.30
N GLY A 42 -7.66 8.43 -6.53
CA GLY A 42 -7.64 8.21 -5.08
C GLY A 42 -7.88 9.45 -4.21
N ALA A 43 -8.09 10.61 -4.84
CA ALA A 43 -8.41 11.86 -4.14
C ALA A 43 -9.66 12.48 -4.78
N VAL A 44 -10.82 12.21 -4.19
CA VAL A 44 -12.13 12.68 -4.65
C VAL A 44 -12.89 13.24 -3.44
N PRO A 45 -12.62 14.50 -3.05
CA PRO A 45 -13.36 15.16 -1.97
C PRO A 45 -14.76 15.57 -2.44
N ALA A 46 -15.64 15.91 -1.51
CA ALA A 46 -16.98 16.42 -1.80
C ALA A 46 -16.97 17.61 -2.78
N SER A 47 -16.01 18.52 -2.63
CA SER A 47 -15.88 19.71 -3.50
C SER A 47 -15.63 19.37 -4.97
N LEU A 48 -15.00 18.24 -5.27
CA LEU A 48 -14.86 17.77 -6.65
C LEU A 48 -16.20 17.20 -7.15
N MET A 49 -16.92 16.45 -6.31
CA MET A 49 -18.23 15.90 -6.66
C MET A 49 -19.25 17.02 -6.94
N ASP A 50 -19.18 18.15 -6.24
CA ASP A 50 -20.04 19.32 -6.47
C ASP A 50 -19.90 19.90 -7.87
N ARG A 51 -18.75 19.68 -8.53
CA ARG A 51 -18.48 20.13 -9.90
C ARG A 51 -18.90 19.11 -10.97
N LEU A 52 -19.35 17.93 -10.55
CA LEU A 52 -19.65 16.79 -11.43
C LEU A 52 -21.10 16.33 -11.22
N PRO A 53 -22.09 17.11 -11.70
CA PRO A 53 -23.51 16.89 -11.35
C PRO A 53 -24.08 15.56 -11.84
N ASN A 54 -23.46 14.94 -12.86
CA ASN A 54 -23.86 13.65 -13.43
C ASN A 54 -22.94 12.50 -13.02
N LEU A 55 -22.12 12.68 -11.98
CA LEU A 55 -21.22 11.64 -11.49
C LEU A 55 -22.01 10.45 -10.94
N GLU A 56 -21.67 9.24 -11.38
CA GLU A 56 -22.35 8.00 -10.95
C GLU A 56 -21.42 7.07 -10.19
N ILE A 57 -20.11 7.16 -10.41
CA ILE A 57 -19.12 6.26 -9.83
C ILE A 57 -17.75 6.90 -9.65
N VAL A 58 -17.12 6.61 -8.51
CA VAL A 58 -15.71 6.85 -8.19
C VAL A 58 -14.98 5.52 -8.11
N ILE A 59 -13.92 5.39 -8.89
CA ILE A 59 -13.09 4.19 -8.98
C ILE A 59 -11.72 4.53 -8.40
N ASN A 60 -11.47 4.10 -7.17
CA ASN A 60 -10.19 4.28 -6.49
C ASN A 60 -9.21 3.17 -6.90
N PRO A 61 -8.09 3.48 -7.57
CA PRO A 61 -7.07 2.51 -7.94
C PRO A 61 -6.14 2.20 -6.75
N GLY A 62 -6.71 1.72 -5.65
CA GLY A 62 -6.00 1.38 -4.42
C GLY A 62 -6.91 0.69 -3.40
N VAL A 63 -6.33 0.12 -2.35
CA VAL A 63 -7.10 -0.50 -1.25
C VAL A 63 -7.63 0.58 -0.30
N GLY A 64 -6.76 1.47 0.17
CA GLY A 64 -7.13 2.61 1.01
C GLY A 64 -7.84 3.68 0.19
N TYR A 65 -8.93 4.21 0.74
CA TYR A 65 -9.80 5.20 0.08
C TYR A 65 -9.99 6.44 0.94
N ASP A 66 -9.03 6.73 1.83
CA ASP A 66 -9.09 7.86 2.77
C ASP A 66 -9.19 9.24 2.07
N GLY A 67 -8.74 9.31 0.81
CA GLY A 67 -8.88 10.51 -0.03
C GLY A 67 -10.22 10.65 -0.74
N VAL A 68 -11.13 9.67 -0.61
CA VAL A 68 -12.49 9.74 -1.16
C VAL A 68 -13.48 10.07 -0.04
N ASP A 69 -14.28 11.12 -0.23
CA ASP A 69 -15.35 11.44 0.71
C ASP A 69 -16.55 10.51 0.49
N VAL A 70 -16.51 9.34 1.15
CA VAL A 70 -17.51 8.27 0.98
C VAL A 70 -18.90 8.70 1.46
N GLU A 71 -18.98 9.55 2.49
CA GLU A 71 -20.27 10.05 2.99
C GLU A 71 -20.88 11.04 2.00
N ALA A 72 -20.08 11.94 1.42
CA ALA A 72 -20.54 12.84 0.36
C ALA A 72 -20.97 12.08 -0.90
N ALA A 73 -20.23 11.03 -1.28
CA ALA A 73 -20.60 10.16 -2.40
C ALA A 73 -21.94 9.44 -2.13
N ARG A 74 -22.10 8.86 -0.94
CA ARG A 74 -23.33 8.19 -0.49
C ARG A 74 -24.52 9.13 -0.53
N ALA A 75 -24.38 10.35 0.00
CA ALA A 75 -25.45 11.36 0.00
C ALA A 75 -25.92 11.74 -1.41
N ARG A 76 -25.05 11.62 -2.41
CA ARG A 76 -25.31 11.90 -3.83
C ARG A 76 -25.68 10.65 -4.66
N ASN A 77 -25.81 9.49 -4.02
CA ASN A 77 -26.01 8.19 -4.68
C ASN A 77 -24.89 7.83 -5.69
N ILE A 78 -23.67 8.27 -5.41
CA ILE A 78 -22.47 7.96 -6.19
C ILE A 78 -21.85 6.67 -5.65
N ARG A 79 -21.62 5.71 -6.54
CA ARG A 79 -20.94 4.45 -6.18
C ARG A 79 -19.46 4.68 -5.96
N VAL A 80 -18.88 4.01 -4.97
CA VAL A 80 -17.43 4.02 -4.74
C VAL A 80 -16.89 2.60 -4.80
N THR A 81 -15.87 2.36 -5.62
CA THR A 81 -15.16 1.08 -5.71
C THR A 81 -13.69 1.26 -5.41
N ASN A 82 -13.07 0.26 -4.82
CA ASN A 82 -11.63 0.18 -4.57
C ASN A 82 -11.08 -1.17 -5.08
N THR A 83 -9.80 -1.45 -4.89
CA THR A 83 -9.15 -2.69 -5.35
C THR A 83 -8.68 -3.56 -4.17
N PRO A 84 -9.59 -4.14 -3.37
CA PRO A 84 -9.21 -5.00 -2.26
C PRO A 84 -8.52 -6.28 -2.77
N ASP A 85 -7.80 -6.95 -1.86
CA ASP A 85 -7.22 -8.28 -2.02
C ASP A 85 -6.04 -8.43 -3.01
N VAL A 86 -5.86 -7.54 -3.99
CA VAL A 86 -4.84 -7.68 -5.04
C VAL A 86 -3.38 -7.45 -4.60
N LEU A 87 -3.16 -6.91 -3.40
CA LEU A 87 -1.81 -6.51 -2.91
C LEU A 87 -1.43 -7.07 -1.54
N ASN A 88 -2.25 -7.96 -0.98
CA ASN A 88 -2.02 -8.49 0.37
C ASN A 88 -0.66 -9.20 0.48
N ASP A 89 -0.34 -10.05 -0.50
CA ASP A 89 0.92 -10.81 -0.54
C ASP A 89 2.13 -9.91 -0.73
N ALA A 90 2.08 -9.01 -1.72
CA ALA A 90 3.16 -8.07 -1.99
C ALA A 90 3.51 -7.22 -0.75
N MET A 91 2.51 -6.78 0.01
CA MET A 91 2.73 -6.03 1.25
C MET A 91 3.31 -6.91 2.37
N ALA A 92 2.88 -8.16 2.48
CA ALA A 92 3.46 -9.10 3.44
C ALA A 92 4.93 -9.41 3.11
N GLU A 93 5.24 -9.69 1.85
CA GLU A 93 6.59 -9.91 1.34
C GLU A 93 7.50 -8.72 1.61
N MET A 94 7.05 -7.50 1.29
CA MET A 94 7.82 -6.28 1.54
C MET A 94 8.07 -6.08 3.04
N THR A 95 7.04 -6.29 3.88
CA THR A 95 7.16 -6.14 5.34
C THR A 95 8.21 -7.10 5.90
N VAL A 96 8.12 -8.38 5.55
CA VAL A 96 9.06 -9.40 6.02
C VAL A 96 10.45 -9.20 5.41
N GLY A 97 10.54 -8.75 4.16
CA GLY A 97 11.79 -8.36 3.51
C GLY A 97 12.49 -7.23 4.27
N MET A 98 11.76 -6.20 4.70
CA MET A 98 12.30 -5.13 5.53
C MET A 98 12.74 -5.63 6.91
N MET A 99 11.97 -6.53 7.53
CA MET A 99 12.36 -7.15 8.81
C MET A 99 13.67 -7.94 8.68
N LEU A 100 13.83 -8.71 7.61
CA LEU A 100 15.05 -9.45 7.32
C LEU A 100 16.22 -8.50 7.02
N ALA A 101 15.97 -7.47 6.20
CA ALA A 101 16.98 -6.45 5.88
C ALA A 101 17.50 -5.75 7.13
N LEU A 102 16.62 -5.46 8.09
CA LEU A 102 16.99 -4.89 9.38
C LEU A 102 17.78 -5.89 10.24
N ALA A 103 17.25 -7.09 10.46
CA ALA A 103 17.87 -8.10 11.33
C ALA A 103 19.24 -8.57 10.82
N ARG A 104 19.42 -8.60 9.49
CA ARG A 104 20.63 -9.06 8.79
C ARG A 104 21.50 -7.92 8.27
N ARG A 105 21.10 -6.67 8.50
CA ARG A 105 21.77 -5.45 8.03
C ARG A 105 22.18 -5.55 6.55
N ILE A 106 21.26 -6.02 5.70
CA ILE A 106 21.54 -6.32 4.29
C ILE A 106 22.08 -5.09 3.54
N PRO A 107 21.50 -3.89 3.64
CA PRO A 107 22.03 -2.72 2.94
C PRO A 107 23.44 -2.32 3.41
N GLN A 108 23.76 -2.53 4.69
CA GLN A 108 25.08 -2.25 5.24
C GLN A 108 26.10 -3.31 4.78
N ALA A 109 25.69 -4.58 4.72
CA ALA A 109 26.53 -5.66 4.22
C ALA A 109 26.85 -5.48 2.73
N ASP A 110 25.88 -5.07 1.92
CA ASP A 110 26.10 -4.73 0.50
C ASP A 110 27.13 -3.60 0.34
N ARG A 111 27.01 -2.51 1.11
CA ARG A 111 28.00 -1.42 1.10
C ARG A 111 29.41 -1.89 1.51
N PHE A 112 29.49 -2.67 2.58
CA PHE A 112 30.75 -3.21 3.10
C PHE A 112 31.48 -4.14 2.11
N VAL A 113 30.74 -4.79 1.20
CA VAL A 113 31.35 -5.55 0.12
C VAL A 113 31.79 -4.61 -1.01
N ARG A 114 30.93 -3.66 -1.41
CA ARG A 114 31.21 -2.73 -2.52
C ARG A 114 32.36 -1.77 -2.26
N ASP A 115 32.63 -1.42 -1.00
CA ASP A 115 33.74 -0.55 -0.61
C ASP A 115 35.08 -1.31 -0.42
N GLY A 116 35.09 -2.62 -0.66
CA GLY A 116 36.29 -3.46 -0.56
C GLY A 116 36.68 -3.85 0.87
N SER A 117 35.90 -3.43 1.87
CA SER A 117 36.21 -3.74 3.28
C SER A 117 36.20 -5.23 3.59
N TRP A 118 35.40 -6.01 2.86
CA TRP A 118 35.43 -7.47 3.02
C TRP A 118 36.77 -8.09 2.61
N SER A 119 37.38 -7.62 1.52
CA SER A 119 38.67 -8.13 1.05
C SER A 119 39.85 -7.65 1.89
N SER A 120 39.75 -6.48 2.53
CA SER A 120 40.86 -5.90 3.31
C SER A 120 40.93 -6.40 4.75
N GLY A 121 39.85 -6.98 5.29
CA GLY A 121 39.71 -7.23 6.73
C GLY A 121 40.39 -8.46 7.32
N GLY A 122 40.73 -9.49 6.53
CA GLY A 122 41.25 -10.77 7.04
C GLY A 122 40.39 -11.41 8.16
N PHE A 123 40.81 -12.56 8.70
CA PHE A 123 40.08 -13.23 9.81
C PHE A 123 40.42 -12.67 11.20
N ALA A 124 41.42 -11.81 11.32
CA ALA A 124 41.89 -11.34 12.61
C ALA A 124 42.32 -9.88 12.54
N LYS A 125 41.60 -9.06 13.32
CA LYS A 125 41.94 -7.70 13.76
C LYS A 125 41.64 -6.61 12.71
N GLN A 126 40.44 -6.02 12.87
CA GLN A 126 39.95 -4.79 12.23
C GLN A 126 39.44 -4.97 10.79
N GLY A 127 38.22 -5.49 10.63
CA GLY A 127 37.56 -5.47 9.32
C GLY A 127 36.56 -6.59 9.03
N THR A 128 35.95 -7.23 10.03
CA THR A 128 34.91 -8.24 9.78
C THR A 128 33.53 -7.64 9.98
N PHE A 129 32.63 -7.83 9.02
CA PHE A 129 31.23 -7.44 9.19
C PHE A 129 30.64 -8.20 10.39
N PRO A 130 29.97 -7.51 11.35
CA PRO A 130 29.56 -8.14 12.59
C PRO A 130 28.57 -9.29 12.37
N LEU A 131 28.49 -10.22 13.33
CA LEU A 131 27.42 -11.22 13.35
C LEU A 131 26.06 -10.53 13.49
N GLN A 132 25.04 -11.12 12.87
CA GLN A 132 23.70 -10.56 12.78
C GLN A 132 22.68 -11.48 13.44
N HIS A 133 21.45 -11.01 13.62
CA HIS A 133 20.39 -11.77 14.27
C HIS A 133 19.50 -12.46 13.23
N ASP A 134 19.06 -13.68 13.54
CA ASP A 134 17.97 -14.33 12.83
C ASP A 134 16.61 -13.83 13.35
N LEU A 135 15.53 -14.11 12.62
CA LEU A 135 14.17 -13.80 13.06
C LEU A 135 13.53 -14.98 13.83
N ARG A 136 14.06 -16.19 13.67
CA ARG A 136 13.54 -17.42 14.28
C ARG A 136 13.39 -17.25 15.79
N GLY A 137 12.25 -17.69 16.33
CA GLY A 137 11.96 -17.64 17.78
C GLY A 137 11.66 -16.25 18.34
N LYS A 138 11.89 -15.16 17.58
CA LYS A 138 11.50 -13.82 18.01
C LYS A 138 9.98 -13.64 17.96
N THR A 139 9.50 -12.64 18.69
CA THR A 139 8.07 -12.27 18.68
C THR A 139 7.84 -11.10 17.73
N VAL A 140 6.85 -11.23 16.85
CA VAL A 140 6.33 -10.13 16.03
C VAL A 140 4.98 -9.68 16.58
N GLY A 141 4.85 -8.38 16.83
CA GLY A 141 3.60 -7.74 17.19
C GLY A 141 2.96 -7.08 15.97
N ILE A 142 1.71 -7.43 15.66
CA ILE A 142 0.96 -6.89 14.54
C ILE A 142 -0.15 -5.97 15.05
N LEU A 143 -0.07 -4.68 14.74
CA LEU A 143 -1.13 -3.72 15.05
C LEU A 143 -2.14 -3.69 13.90
N GLY A 144 -3.30 -4.30 14.11
CA GLY A 144 -4.35 -4.45 13.09
C GLY A 144 -4.22 -5.76 12.32
N LEU A 145 -4.93 -6.81 12.77
CA LEU A 145 -4.95 -8.12 12.12
C LEU A 145 -5.96 -8.19 10.95
N GLY A 146 -5.93 -7.20 10.05
CA GLY A 146 -6.72 -7.19 8.81
C GLY A 146 -6.17 -8.17 7.77
N ARG A 147 -6.63 -8.07 6.51
CA ARG A 147 -6.16 -8.95 5.40
C ARG A 147 -4.62 -8.98 5.28
N ILE A 148 -3.99 -7.81 5.25
CA ILE A 148 -2.52 -7.68 5.18
C ILE A 148 -1.87 -8.24 6.46
N GLY A 149 -2.39 -7.87 7.64
CA GLY A 149 -1.85 -8.34 8.92
C GLY A 149 -1.88 -9.86 9.06
N LYS A 150 -2.94 -10.51 8.58
CA LYS A 150 -3.02 -11.99 8.55
C LYS A 150 -2.00 -12.59 7.61
N GLN A 151 -1.78 -11.98 6.45
CA GLN A 151 -0.78 -12.49 5.52
C GLN A 151 0.64 -12.33 6.05
N ILE A 152 0.94 -11.20 6.71
CA ILE A 152 2.19 -11.02 7.47
C ILE A 152 2.33 -12.11 8.53
N ALA A 153 1.27 -12.38 9.31
CA ALA A 153 1.29 -13.41 10.35
C ALA A 153 1.65 -14.79 9.77
N THR A 154 1.04 -15.20 8.66
CA THR A 154 1.33 -16.46 7.95
C THR A 154 2.82 -16.56 7.59
N VAL A 155 3.38 -15.53 6.96
CA VAL A 155 4.80 -15.53 6.56
C VAL A 155 5.72 -15.55 7.79
N CYS A 156 5.40 -14.78 8.82
CA CYS A 156 6.17 -14.78 10.08
C CYS A 156 6.14 -16.14 10.79
N GLN A 157 5.01 -16.85 10.77
CA GLN A 157 4.93 -18.22 11.28
C GLN A 157 5.81 -19.19 10.48
N ALA A 158 5.85 -19.06 9.15
CA ALA A 158 6.76 -19.85 8.31
C ALA A 158 8.25 -19.59 8.65
N LEU A 159 8.59 -18.36 9.05
CA LEU A 159 9.90 -18.00 9.62
C LEU A 159 10.10 -18.43 11.09
N LYS A 160 9.15 -19.19 11.66
CA LYS A 160 9.18 -19.71 13.02
C LYS A 160 9.23 -18.61 14.09
N MET A 161 8.58 -17.48 13.81
CA MET A 161 8.36 -16.41 14.77
C MET A 161 7.10 -16.67 15.61
N ARG A 162 7.05 -16.12 16.81
CA ARG A 162 5.82 -16.04 17.61
C ARG A 162 5.02 -14.81 17.16
N VAL A 163 3.79 -14.99 16.71
CA VAL A 163 2.91 -13.89 16.31
C VAL A 163 1.98 -13.50 17.44
N VAL A 164 1.91 -12.20 17.74
CA VAL A 164 0.93 -11.58 18.63
C VAL A 164 0.29 -10.39 17.92
N TYR A 165 -0.91 -9.98 18.31
CA TYR A 165 -1.60 -8.87 17.65
C TYR A 165 -2.44 -8.03 18.61
N PHE A 166 -2.70 -6.79 18.19
CA PHE A 166 -3.67 -5.89 18.80
C PHE A 166 -4.63 -5.37 17.72
N GLY A 167 -5.83 -4.97 18.13
CA GLY A 167 -6.84 -4.37 17.26
C GLY A 167 -8.08 -3.97 18.05
N ARG A 168 -9.06 -3.33 17.40
CA ARG A 168 -10.30 -2.86 18.07
C ARG A 168 -11.03 -3.99 18.80
N HIS A 169 -11.04 -5.18 18.22
CA HIS A 169 -11.67 -6.36 18.79
C HIS A 169 -10.81 -7.60 18.53
N ARG A 170 -10.87 -8.56 19.45
CA ARG A 170 -10.29 -9.90 19.27
C ARG A 170 -10.94 -10.62 18.09
N GLN A 171 -10.14 -11.23 17.24
CA GLN A 171 -10.59 -12.12 16.17
C GLN A 171 -10.54 -13.57 16.65
N VAL A 172 -11.69 -14.11 17.06
CA VAL A 172 -11.81 -15.41 17.74
C VAL A 172 -11.34 -16.59 16.89
N ARG A 173 -11.36 -16.45 15.56
CA ARG A 173 -10.91 -17.47 14.61
C ARG A 173 -9.40 -17.45 14.34
N GLU A 174 -8.68 -16.45 14.83
CA GLU A 174 -7.25 -16.32 14.61
C GLU A 174 -6.47 -16.97 15.77
N PRO A 175 -5.45 -17.79 15.49
CA PRO A 175 -4.75 -18.58 16.51
C PRO A 175 -3.73 -17.77 17.33
N HIS A 176 -3.57 -16.47 17.04
CA HIS A 176 -2.56 -15.63 17.65
C HIS A 176 -3.01 -15.03 18.98
N ILE A 177 -2.04 -14.73 19.85
CA ILE A 177 -2.34 -14.07 21.13
C ILE A 177 -2.81 -12.64 20.85
N TYR A 178 -4.01 -12.31 21.34
CA TYR A 178 -4.56 -10.97 21.35
C TYR A 178 -4.11 -10.24 22.62
N TYR A 179 -3.53 -9.07 22.44
CA TYR A 179 -3.26 -8.11 23.51
C TYR A 179 -4.30 -7.01 23.51
#